data_AF-A0A381IFG1-F1
#
_entry.id   AF-A0A381IFG1-F1
#
_cell.length_a   1.000
_cell.length_b   1.000
_cell.length_c   1.000
_cell.angle_alpha   90.00
_cell.angle_beta   90.00
_cell.angle_gamma   90.00
#
_symmetry.space_group_name_H-M   'P 1'
#
loop_
_entity.id
_entity.type
_entity.pdbx_description
1 polymer ?
#
loop_
_entity_poly.entity_id
_entity_poly.type
_entity_poly.pdbx_seq_one_letter_code
_entity_poly.pdbx_strand_id
1 'polypeptide(L)'
;MDIQLNILLFFQNLRNPILNFIFLVFTISTEAPLLILITTIIYWCINKKCGQKILFAIIGNFVVNLGIKEFVKAPRPIGIKGLESLRVSTAGGYSFPSAHTQTATTFWVSILTIFKKRYLHLIGAVMVLGVGLSRLYLAVHWPIDVIAGWILGIFFTVVFVKIFDYIDDNKNYILLVVLLIPFIIVAIFLNSPEYFEKFGIIVGFVFGYMVEDRFVKFNTDNNNKKINFSNKNKGSKNIIFSRICRFLVGIVTIGMLYIGIKLFISMLIVTLNISDSTMSIIFMNFIKNTVVVFYGIAGAPALFKLLKLN
;
A
#
# COMPACT_ATOMS: atom_id res chain seq x y z
N MET A 1 16.26 -12.23 -24.35
CA MET A 1 16.90 -12.05 -23.03
C MET A 1 18.01 -11.01 -23.10
N ASP A 2 18.80 -11.02 -24.18
CA ASP A 2 20.00 -10.21 -24.34
C ASP A 2 19.76 -8.69 -24.32
N ILE A 3 18.68 -8.22 -24.96
CA ILE A 3 18.33 -6.78 -24.94
C ILE A 3 18.10 -6.27 -23.51
N GLN A 4 17.38 -7.06 -22.69
CA GLN A 4 17.09 -6.68 -21.31
C GLN A 4 18.35 -6.64 -20.46
N LEU A 5 19.25 -7.62 -20.64
CA LEU A 5 20.53 -7.65 -19.96
C LEU A 5 21.43 -6.46 -20.35
N ASN A 6 21.50 -6.14 -21.65
CA ASN A 6 22.28 -5.00 -22.15
C ASN A 6 21.81 -3.68 -21.55
N ILE A 7 20.49 -3.50 -21.35
CA ILE A 7 19.94 -2.32 -20.66
C ILE A 7 20.43 -2.27 -19.21
N LEU A 8 20.43 -3.40 -18.49
CA LEU A 8 20.91 -3.44 -17.10
C LEU A 8 22.42 -3.18 -17.01
N LEU A 9 23.21 -3.72 -17.94
CA LEU A 9 24.65 -3.47 -18.03
C LEU A 9 24.94 -1.99 -18.36
N PHE A 10 24.14 -1.36 -19.22
CA PHE A 10 24.23 0.08 -19.47
C PHE A 10 24.05 0.86 -18.17
N PHE A 11 23.00 0.58 -17.39
CA PHE A 11 22.78 1.24 -16.11
C PHE A 11 23.90 0.96 -15.10
N GLN A 12 24.44 -0.26 -15.07
CA GLN A 12 25.58 -0.60 -14.22
C GLN A 12 26.81 0.25 -14.55
N ASN A 13 27.10 0.47 -15.84
CA ASN A 13 28.24 1.28 -16.27
C ASN A 13 28.08 2.78 -15.94
N LEU A 14 26.85 3.26 -15.72
CA LEU A 14 26.60 4.63 -15.27
C LEU A 14 26.88 4.83 -13.77
N ARG A 15 27.09 3.76 -12.98
CA ARG A 15 27.11 3.85 -11.54
C ARG A 15 28.24 4.74 -11.01
N ASN A 16 27.86 5.67 -10.14
CA ASN A 16 28.77 6.51 -9.37
C ASN A 16 28.09 6.94 -8.06
N PRO A 17 28.83 7.50 -7.07
CA PRO A 17 28.25 7.86 -5.77
C PRO A 17 27.04 8.79 -5.84
N ILE A 18 27.03 9.75 -6.77
CA ILE A 18 25.93 10.73 -6.91
C ILE A 18 24.68 10.05 -7.47
N LEU A 19 24.81 9.30 -8.57
CA LEU A 19 23.68 8.58 -9.16
C LEU A 19 23.17 7.47 -8.22
N ASN A 20 24.05 6.81 -7.47
CA ASN A 20 23.67 5.86 -6.43
C ASN A 20 22.74 6.52 -5.42
N PHE A 21 23.13 7.68 -4.89
CA PHE A 21 22.30 8.42 -3.95
C PHE A 21 20.94 8.80 -4.54
N ILE A 22 20.91 9.34 -5.77
CA ILE A 22 19.67 9.77 -6.44
C ILE A 22 18.71 8.59 -6.64
N PHE A 23 19.18 7.47 -7.19
CA PHE A 23 18.33 6.30 -7.42
C PHE A 23 17.92 5.60 -6.12
N LEU A 24 18.74 5.69 -5.07
CA LEU A 24 18.36 5.24 -3.73
C LEU A 24 17.22 6.09 -3.16
N VAL A 25 17.28 7.42 -3.30
CA VAL A 25 16.19 8.30 -2.87
C VAL A 25 14.88 7.95 -3.59
N PHE A 26 14.92 7.77 -4.92
CA PHE A 26 13.75 7.35 -5.67
C PHE A 26 13.18 6.03 -5.13
N THR A 27 13.99 4.98 -5.00
CA THR A 27 13.46 3.68 -4.57
C THR A 27 12.94 3.70 -3.13
N ILE A 28 13.61 4.40 -2.20
CA ILE A 28 13.22 4.43 -0.77
C ILE A 28 11.92 5.20 -0.60
N SER A 29 11.77 6.31 -1.31
CA SER A 29 10.61 7.20 -1.21
C SER A 29 9.27 6.52 -1.56
N THR A 30 9.32 5.34 -2.17
CA THR A 30 8.13 4.58 -2.61
C THR A 30 8.07 3.17 -2.05
N GLU A 31 8.86 2.86 -1.03
CA GLU A 31 8.70 1.64 -0.25
C GLU A 31 7.31 1.59 0.39
N ALA A 32 6.69 0.40 0.38
CA ALA A 32 5.31 0.22 0.83
C ALA A 32 5.06 0.76 2.26
N PRO A 33 5.93 0.52 3.27
CA PRO A 33 5.72 1.08 4.62
C PRO A 33 5.63 2.61 4.63
N LEU A 34 6.47 3.29 3.85
CA LEU A 34 6.46 4.76 3.78
C LEU A 34 5.18 5.28 3.11
N LEU A 35 4.77 4.68 1.99
CA LEU A 35 3.55 5.11 1.29
C LEU A 35 2.29 4.80 2.10
N ILE A 36 2.25 3.67 2.83
CA ILE A 36 1.17 3.35 3.77
C ILE A 36 1.16 4.37 4.91
N LEU A 37 2.31 4.77 5.44
CA LEU A 37 2.41 5.78 6.49
C LEU A 37 1.86 7.14 6.03
N ILE A 38 2.33 7.62 4.87
CA ILE A 38 1.88 8.88 4.27
C ILE A 38 0.37 8.84 4.02
N THR A 39 -0.13 7.74 3.45
CA THR A 39 -1.56 7.62 3.14
C THR A 39 -2.41 7.51 4.42
N THR A 40 -1.90 6.85 5.46
CA THR A 40 -2.53 6.81 6.79
C THR A 40 -2.62 8.21 7.41
N ILE A 41 -1.57 9.03 7.27
CA ILE A 41 -1.61 10.45 7.69
C ILE A 41 -2.68 11.21 6.90
N ILE A 42 -2.77 11.01 5.58
CA ILE A 42 -3.82 11.62 4.77
C ILE A 42 -5.20 11.20 5.29
N TYR A 43 -5.40 9.91 5.54
CA TYR A 43 -6.66 9.33 6.01
C TYR A 43 -7.09 9.86 7.39
N TRP A 44 -6.24 9.72 8.40
CA TRP A 44 -6.60 10.05 9.78
C TRP A 44 -6.54 11.54 10.09
N CYS A 45 -5.65 12.28 9.44
CA CYS A 45 -5.29 13.62 9.88
C CYS A 45 -5.67 14.73 8.90
N ILE A 46 -5.85 14.44 7.61
CA ILE A 46 -6.00 15.50 6.59
C ILE A 46 -7.35 15.43 5.90
N ASN A 47 -7.60 14.35 5.16
CA ASN A 47 -8.83 14.13 4.42
C ASN A 47 -9.13 12.64 4.39
N LYS A 48 -10.14 12.28 5.17
CA LYS A 48 -10.65 10.92 5.30
C LYS A 48 -10.89 10.23 3.95
N LYS A 49 -11.71 10.84 3.09
CA LYS A 49 -12.15 10.22 1.83
C LYS A 49 -11.00 10.06 0.84
N CYS A 50 -10.12 11.06 0.73
CA CYS A 50 -8.92 10.94 -0.09
C CYS A 50 -8.02 9.81 0.41
N GLY A 51 -7.79 9.72 1.72
CA GLY A 51 -6.95 8.66 2.29
C GLY A 51 -7.52 7.26 2.10
N GLN A 52 -8.83 7.07 2.31
CA GLN A 52 -9.50 5.78 2.06
C GLN A 52 -9.37 5.36 0.59
N LYS A 53 -9.62 6.29 -0.33
CA LYS A 53 -9.49 6.03 -1.78
C LYS A 53 -8.08 5.62 -2.19
N ILE A 54 -7.05 6.34 -1.73
CA ILE A 54 -5.65 6.02 -2.04
C ILE A 54 -5.28 4.66 -1.42
N LEU A 55 -5.68 4.38 -0.17
CA LEU A 55 -5.44 3.09 0.48
C LEU A 55 -6.10 1.95 -0.29
N PHE A 56 -7.34 2.11 -0.73
CA PHE A 56 -8.04 1.10 -1.53
C PHE A 56 -7.29 0.80 -2.83
N ALA A 57 -6.84 1.84 -3.54
CA ALA A 57 -6.09 1.68 -4.78
C ALA A 57 -4.73 0.99 -4.55
N ILE A 58 -3.99 1.35 -3.49
CA ILE A 58 -2.71 0.73 -3.11
C ILE A 58 -2.90 -0.74 -2.77
N ILE A 59 -3.86 -1.06 -1.89
CA ILE A 59 -4.12 -2.42 -1.44
C ILE A 59 -4.59 -3.29 -2.61
N GLY A 60 -5.52 -2.79 -3.43
CA GLY A 60 -5.98 -3.49 -4.63
C GLY A 60 -4.86 -3.79 -5.61
N ASN A 61 -4.02 -2.79 -5.93
CA ASN A 61 -2.86 -2.99 -6.80
C ASN A 61 -1.85 -3.97 -6.21
N PHE A 62 -1.62 -3.92 -4.89
CA PHE A 62 -0.71 -4.83 -4.22
C PHE A 62 -1.17 -6.29 -4.36
N VAL A 63 -2.45 -6.57 -4.12
CA VAL A 63 -2.99 -7.93 -4.26
C VAL A 63 -2.96 -8.39 -5.73
N VAL A 64 -3.29 -7.51 -6.68
CA VAL A 64 -3.14 -7.83 -8.12
C VAL A 64 -1.68 -8.14 -8.48
N ASN A 65 -0.74 -7.29 -8.05
CA ASN A 65 0.69 -7.47 -8.32
C ASN A 65 1.19 -8.81 -7.78
N LEU A 66 0.81 -9.16 -6.55
CA LEU A 66 1.17 -10.43 -5.92
C LEU A 66 0.57 -11.62 -6.68
N GLY A 67 -0.69 -11.53 -7.11
CA GLY A 67 -1.32 -12.58 -7.91
C GLY A 67 -0.59 -12.82 -9.23
N ILE A 68 -0.22 -11.75 -9.94
CA ILE A 68 0.54 -11.88 -11.18
C ILE A 68 1.96 -12.43 -10.91
N LYS A 69 2.61 -12.04 -9.81
CA LYS A 69 3.91 -12.58 -9.40
C LYS A 69 3.86 -14.09 -9.18
N GLU A 70 2.87 -14.54 -8.41
CA GLU A 70 2.69 -15.94 -8.07
C GLU A 70 2.23 -16.78 -9.28
N PHE A 71 1.57 -16.15 -10.26
CA PHE A 71 1.23 -16.78 -11.53
C PHE A 71 2.44 -16.94 -12.45
N VAL A 72 3.18 -15.85 -12.70
CA VAL A 72 4.25 -15.81 -13.71
C VAL A 72 5.54 -16.43 -13.20
N LYS A 73 5.83 -16.30 -11.90
CA LYS A 73 7.02 -16.84 -11.24
C LYS A 73 8.36 -16.48 -11.92
N ALA A 74 8.43 -15.29 -12.55
CA ALA A 74 9.60 -14.88 -13.32
C ALA A 74 10.85 -14.72 -12.44
N PRO A 75 12.02 -15.27 -12.84
CA PRO A 75 13.27 -15.10 -12.12
C PRO A 75 13.78 -13.65 -12.23
N ARG A 76 14.44 -13.18 -11.17
CA ARG A 76 15.10 -11.85 -11.14
C ARG A 76 16.44 -11.90 -11.89
N PRO A 77 16.97 -10.76 -12.35
CA PRO A 77 18.31 -10.68 -12.95
C PRO A 77 19.47 -10.85 -11.94
N ILE A 78 19.20 -11.29 -10.70
CA ILE A 78 20.20 -11.38 -9.62
C ILE A 78 21.05 -12.63 -9.81
N GLY A 79 22.37 -12.48 -9.69
CA GLY A 79 23.33 -13.59 -9.81
C GLY A 79 23.74 -13.93 -11.24
N ILE A 80 23.31 -13.14 -12.23
CA ILE A 80 23.78 -13.27 -13.62
C ILE A 80 25.25 -12.84 -13.71
N LYS A 81 26.08 -13.68 -14.33
CA LYS A 81 27.52 -13.41 -14.50
C LYS A 81 27.75 -12.06 -15.19
N GLY A 82 28.56 -11.20 -14.55
CA GLY A 82 28.90 -9.86 -15.05
C GLY A 82 27.89 -8.75 -14.69
N LEU A 83 26.74 -9.10 -14.10
CA LEU A 83 25.75 -8.14 -13.61
C LEU A 83 25.78 -8.09 -12.07
N GLU A 84 26.06 -6.91 -11.53
CA GLU A 84 26.05 -6.62 -10.12
C GLU A 84 24.69 -6.04 -9.72
N SER A 85 24.00 -6.67 -8.78
CA SER A 85 22.74 -6.16 -8.21
C SER A 85 22.98 -5.45 -6.87
N LEU A 86 22.34 -4.29 -6.70
CA LEU A 86 22.37 -3.52 -5.45
C LEU A 86 21.09 -3.76 -4.64
N ARG A 87 21.19 -3.67 -3.31
CA ARG A 87 20.04 -3.83 -2.37
C ARG A 87 19.24 -5.13 -2.56
N VAL A 88 19.93 -6.22 -2.85
CA VAL A 88 19.34 -7.56 -3.06
C VAL A 88 18.45 -8.00 -1.89
N SER A 89 18.80 -7.64 -0.65
CA SER A 89 18.00 -7.95 0.56
C SER A 89 16.57 -7.39 0.53
N THR A 90 16.30 -6.39 -0.30
CA THR A 90 14.97 -5.78 -0.45
C THR A 90 14.20 -6.31 -1.67
N ALA A 91 14.81 -7.23 -2.43
CA ALA A 91 14.28 -7.80 -3.67
C ALA A 91 13.81 -9.25 -3.47
N GLY A 92 12.92 -9.48 -2.52
CA GLY A 92 12.32 -10.81 -2.28
C GLY A 92 11.30 -11.23 -3.35
N GLY A 93 11.02 -12.54 -3.43
CA GLY A 93 10.02 -13.12 -4.32
C GLY A 93 10.33 -12.98 -5.82
N TYR A 94 9.33 -13.22 -6.66
CA TYR A 94 9.46 -13.19 -8.12
C TYR A 94 9.66 -11.78 -8.70
N SER A 95 10.20 -11.69 -9.91
CA SER A 95 10.55 -10.42 -10.55
C SER A 95 9.34 -9.69 -11.13
N PHE A 96 8.53 -10.38 -11.91
CA PHE A 96 7.47 -9.77 -12.73
C PHE A 96 6.12 -9.72 -12.01
N PRO A 97 5.37 -8.59 -12.03
CA PRO A 97 5.80 -7.25 -12.41
C PRO A 97 6.48 -6.52 -11.23
N SER A 98 7.10 -5.37 -11.49
CA SER A 98 7.83 -4.64 -10.45
C SER A 98 6.90 -4.00 -9.41
N ALA A 99 6.92 -4.51 -8.17
CA ALA A 99 6.07 -4.02 -7.08
C ALA A 99 6.36 -2.56 -6.69
N HIS A 100 7.63 -2.15 -6.63
CA HIS A 100 8.01 -0.76 -6.32
C HIS A 100 7.48 0.19 -7.40
N THR A 101 7.69 -0.16 -8.67
CA THR A 101 7.21 0.62 -9.80
C THR A 101 5.68 0.74 -9.77
N GLN A 102 4.97 -0.37 -9.56
CA GLN A 102 3.51 -0.37 -9.50
C GLN A 102 2.96 0.40 -8.30
N THR A 103 3.59 0.30 -7.12
CA THR A 103 3.16 1.02 -5.92
C THR A 103 3.40 2.53 -6.05
N ALA A 104 4.57 2.94 -6.57
CA ALA A 104 4.87 4.34 -6.88
C ALA A 104 3.87 4.92 -7.86
N THR A 105 3.61 4.20 -8.95
CA THR A 105 2.62 4.55 -9.96
C THR A 105 1.24 4.70 -9.34
N THR A 106 0.84 3.74 -8.52
CA THR A 106 -0.47 3.75 -7.86
C THR A 106 -0.65 4.97 -6.97
N PHE A 107 0.33 5.27 -6.12
CA PHE A 107 0.28 6.41 -5.22
C PHE A 107 0.21 7.73 -6.01
N TRP A 108 1.13 7.95 -6.94
CA TRP A 108 1.16 9.20 -7.68
C TRP A 108 -0.05 9.37 -8.60
N VAL A 109 -0.48 8.35 -9.34
CA VAL A 109 -1.71 8.42 -10.16
C VAL A 109 -2.95 8.69 -9.29
N SER A 110 -3.02 8.12 -8.08
CA SER A 110 -4.10 8.44 -7.13
C SER A 110 -4.03 9.91 -6.70
N ILE A 111 -2.83 10.43 -6.39
CA ILE A 111 -2.64 11.85 -6.06
C ILE A 111 -3.07 12.74 -7.22
N LEU A 112 -2.73 12.41 -8.47
CA LEU A 112 -3.09 13.21 -9.65
C LEU A 112 -4.59 13.22 -9.93
N THR A 113 -5.24 12.07 -9.81
CA THR A 113 -6.68 11.93 -10.04
C THR A 113 -7.50 12.66 -8.97
N ILE A 114 -7.01 12.69 -7.72
CA ILE A 114 -7.67 13.35 -6.60
C ILE A 114 -7.35 14.85 -6.55
N PHE A 115 -6.07 15.20 -6.68
CA PHE A 115 -5.56 16.56 -6.55
C PHE A 115 -5.18 17.11 -7.93
N LYS A 116 -6.08 17.89 -8.52
CA LYS A 116 -5.92 18.51 -9.87
C LYS A 116 -4.93 19.68 -9.91
N LYS A 117 -3.79 19.58 -9.22
CA LYS A 117 -2.75 20.64 -9.15
C LYS A 117 -1.63 20.35 -10.15
N ARG A 118 -1.33 21.30 -11.05
CA ARG A 118 -0.34 21.11 -12.14
C ARG A 118 1.05 20.71 -11.64
N TYR A 119 1.55 21.32 -10.55
CA TYR A 119 2.88 20.98 -10.02
C TYR A 119 2.97 19.52 -9.52
N LEU A 120 1.87 18.94 -9.04
CA LEU A 120 1.84 17.53 -8.64
C LEU A 120 2.00 16.60 -9.84
N HIS A 121 1.57 17.00 -11.05
CA HIS A 121 1.73 16.22 -12.28
C HIS A 121 3.20 16.07 -12.64
N LEU A 122 3.96 17.15 -12.57
CA LEU A 122 5.41 17.11 -12.83
C LEU A 122 6.11 16.24 -11.78
N ILE A 123 5.84 16.47 -10.49
CA ILE A 123 6.46 15.67 -9.42
C ILE A 123 6.09 14.20 -9.57
N GLY A 124 4.82 13.88 -9.81
CA GLY A 124 4.35 12.52 -9.99
C GLY A 124 5.00 11.82 -11.18
N ALA A 125 5.10 12.49 -12.33
CA ALA A 125 5.78 11.94 -13.50
C ALA A 125 7.27 11.65 -13.22
N VAL A 126 7.98 12.59 -12.60
CA VAL A 126 9.38 12.42 -12.22
C VAL A 126 9.55 11.25 -11.25
N MET A 127 8.67 11.11 -10.26
CA MET A 127 8.76 10.04 -9.27
C MET A 127 8.43 8.67 -9.87
N VAL A 128 7.39 8.57 -10.71
CA VAL A 128 7.00 7.31 -11.37
C VAL A 128 8.09 6.80 -12.29
N LEU A 129 8.67 7.70 -13.11
CA LEU A 129 9.78 7.35 -13.99
C LEU A 129 11.05 7.06 -13.18
N GLY A 130 11.40 7.93 -12.24
CA GLY A 130 12.60 7.80 -11.41
C GLY A 130 12.63 6.49 -10.62
N VAL A 131 11.49 6.05 -10.07
CA VAL A 131 11.39 4.75 -9.38
C VAL A 131 11.54 3.59 -10.35
N GLY A 132 10.86 3.62 -11.50
CA GLY A 132 11.00 2.54 -12.48
C GLY A 132 12.46 2.38 -12.94
N LEU A 133 13.11 3.50 -13.27
CA LEU A 133 14.52 3.54 -13.64
C LEU A 133 15.43 3.12 -12.49
N SER A 134 15.11 3.45 -11.24
CA SER A 134 15.90 2.99 -10.08
C SER A 134 15.93 1.47 -9.97
N ARG A 135 14.86 0.77 -10.36
CA ARG A 135 14.83 -0.71 -10.33
C ARG A 135 15.75 -1.34 -11.37
N LEU A 136 15.91 -0.69 -12.51
CA LEU A 136 16.88 -1.09 -13.54
C LEU A 136 18.31 -0.73 -13.12
N TYR A 137 18.50 0.46 -12.54
CA TYR A 137 19.78 0.91 -12.00
C TYR A 137 20.35 -0.02 -10.93
N LEU A 138 19.49 -0.47 -10.01
CA LEU A 138 19.85 -1.44 -8.98
C LEU A 138 19.97 -2.88 -9.51
N ALA A 139 19.62 -3.12 -10.78
CA ALA A 139 19.66 -4.42 -11.45
C ALA A 139 18.92 -5.54 -10.68
N VAL A 140 17.73 -5.22 -10.16
CA VAL A 140 16.88 -6.16 -9.38
C VAL A 140 15.57 -6.51 -10.08
N HIS A 141 15.31 -5.88 -11.23
CA HIS A 141 14.17 -6.14 -12.10
C HIS A 141 14.60 -6.03 -13.55
N TRP A 142 13.88 -6.75 -14.41
CA TRP A 142 13.99 -6.63 -15.85
C TRP A 142 13.21 -5.39 -16.35
N PRO A 143 13.61 -4.79 -17.48
CA PRO A 143 12.85 -3.72 -18.14
C PRO A 143 11.35 -4.03 -18.33
N ILE A 144 11.00 -5.26 -18.71
CA ILE A 144 9.60 -5.65 -18.87
C ILE A 144 8.81 -5.62 -17.55
N ASP A 145 9.45 -5.91 -16.42
CA ASP A 145 8.82 -5.85 -15.09
C ASP A 145 8.43 -4.41 -14.75
N VAL A 146 9.29 -3.45 -15.12
CA VAL A 146 9.09 -2.02 -14.89
C VAL A 146 7.98 -1.48 -15.79
N ILE A 147 8.03 -1.81 -17.08
CA ILE A 147 6.98 -1.42 -18.05
C ILE A 147 5.62 -1.96 -17.60
N ALA A 148 5.54 -3.23 -17.24
CA ALA A 148 4.31 -3.81 -16.72
C ALA A 148 3.88 -3.15 -15.39
N GLY A 149 4.83 -2.83 -14.51
CA GLY A 149 4.54 -2.10 -13.27
C GLY A 149 3.89 -0.73 -13.52
N TRP A 150 4.35 0.03 -14.52
CA TRP A 150 3.71 1.29 -14.92
C TRP A 150 2.31 1.07 -15.49
N ILE A 151 2.17 0.15 -16.45
CA ILE A 151 0.89 -0.11 -17.13
C ILE A 151 -0.17 -0.59 -16.13
N LEU A 152 0.16 -1.63 -15.35
CA LEU A 152 -0.75 -2.20 -14.36
C LEU A 152 -1.07 -1.19 -13.26
N GLY A 153 -0.07 -0.44 -12.80
CA GLY A 153 -0.26 0.62 -11.81
C GLY A 153 -1.27 1.67 -12.29
N ILE A 154 -1.09 2.22 -13.50
CA ILE A 154 -2.03 3.20 -14.05
C ILE A 154 -3.42 2.59 -14.19
N PHE A 155 -3.50 1.44 -14.86
CA PHE A 155 -4.77 0.80 -15.21
C PHE A 155 -5.61 0.47 -13.96
N PHE A 156 -5.04 -0.29 -13.02
CA PHE A 156 -5.77 -0.72 -11.83
C PHE A 156 -6.04 0.44 -10.88
N THR A 157 -5.17 1.46 -10.80
CA THR A 157 -5.48 2.65 -10.00
C THR A 157 -6.69 3.40 -10.54
N VAL A 158 -6.77 3.63 -11.85
CA VAL A 158 -7.92 4.31 -12.45
C VAL A 158 -9.20 3.50 -12.21
N VAL A 159 -9.13 2.18 -12.37
CA VAL A 159 -10.26 1.27 -12.09
C VAL A 159 -10.69 1.34 -10.63
N PHE A 160 -9.76 1.12 -9.67
CA PHE A 160 -10.08 1.12 -8.24
C PHE A 160 -10.58 2.47 -7.74
N VAL A 161 -10.00 3.59 -8.21
CA VAL A 161 -10.46 4.93 -7.85
C VAL A 161 -11.90 5.16 -8.33
N LYS A 162 -12.21 4.85 -9.59
CA LYS A 162 -13.57 5.01 -10.14
C LYS A 162 -14.59 4.12 -9.45
N ILE A 163 -14.21 2.87 -9.18
CA ILE A 163 -15.04 1.92 -8.43
C ILE A 163 -15.29 2.43 -7.02
N PHE A 164 -14.26 2.91 -6.33
CA PHE A 164 -14.40 3.44 -4.97
C PHE A 164 -15.32 4.67 -4.94
N ASP A 165 -15.17 5.59 -5.91
CA ASP A 165 -16.07 6.75 -6.04
C ASP A 165 -17.51 6.33 -6.25
N TYR A 166 -17.76 5.42 -7.19
CA TYR A 166 -19.11 4.89 -7.42
C TYR A 166 -19.71 4.25 -6.16
N ILE A 167 -18.92 3.49 -5.41
CA ILE A 167 -19.35 2.83 -4.17
C ILE A 167 -19.65 3.85 -3.08
N ASP A 168 -18.78 4.84 -2.89
CA ASP A 168 -18.94 5.84 -1.84
C ASP A 168 -20.11 6.79 -2.12
N ASP A 169 -20.30 7.18 -3.38
CA ASP A 169 -21.38 8.07 -3.82
C ASP A 169 -22.75 7.39 -3.73
N ASN A 170 -22.86 6.14 -4.18
CA ASN A 170 -24.13 5.40 -4.21
C ASN A 170 -24.38 4.56 -2.95
N LYS A 171 -23.42 4.52 -2.01
CA LYS A 171 -23.46 3.68 -0.81
C LYS A 171 -23.72 2.19 -1.12
N ASN A 172 -23.23 1.72 -2.28
CA ASN A 172 -23.42 0.35 -2.74
C ASN A 172 -22.32 -0.57 -2.19
N TYR A 173 -22.40 -0.86 -0.90
CA TYR A 173 -21.40 -1.69 -0.22
C TYR A 173 -21.38 -3.15 -0.69
N ILE A 174 -22.45 -3.64 -1.32
CA ILE A 174 -22.49 -5.01 -1.87
C ILE A 174 -21.41 -5.16 -2.95
N LEU A 175 -21.17 -4.11 -3.74
CA LEU A 175 -20.14 -4.12 -4.77
C LEU A 175 -18.73 -4.33 -4.17
N LEU A 176 -18.43 -3.84 -2.96
CA LEU A 176 -17.15 -4.13 -2.30
C LEU A 176 -16.95 -5.61 -2.02
N VAL A 177 -18.01 -6.30 -1.61
CA VAL A 177 -17.97 -7.74 -1.33
C VAL A 177 -17.85 -8.53 -2.64
N VAL A 178 -18.59 -8.13 -3.67
CA VAL A 178 -18.51 -8.75 -5.01
C VAL A 178 -17.09 -8.60 -5.60
N LEU A 179 -16.42 -7.47 -5.36
CA LEU A 179 -15.05 -7.25 -5.81
C LEU A 179 -14.03 -8.18 -5.15
N LEU A 180 -14.37 -8.86 -4.05
CA LEU A 180 -13.52 -9.90 -3.47
C LEU A 180 -13.56 -11.20 -4.28
N ILE A 181 -14.62 -11.46 -5.06
CA ILE A 181 -14.80 -12.73 -5.80
C ILE A 181 -13.64 -13.00 -6.76
N PRO A 182 -13.20 -12.05 -7.62
CA PRO A 182 -12.04 -12.30 -8.49
C PRO A 182 -10.77 -12.65 -7.71
N PHE A 183 -10.52 -11.99 -6.57
CA PHE A 183 -9.36 -12.29 -5.73
C PHE A 183 -9.46 -13.66 -5.05
N ILE A 184 -10.66 -14.09 -4.67
CA ILE A 184 -10.90 -15.43 -4.13
C ILE A 184 -10.64 -16.49 -5.21
N ILE A 185 -11.12 -16.27 -6.43
CA ILE A 185 -10.86 -17.18 -7.56
C ILE A 185 -9.36 -17.29 -7.81
N VAL A 186 -8.65 -16.18 -7.80
CA VAL A 186 -7.18 -16.16 -7.94
C VAL A 186 -6.49 -16.88 -6.77
N ALA A 187 -6.97 -16.70 -5.52
CA ALA A 187 -6.41 -17.41 -4.36
C ALA A 187 -6.54 -18.93 -4.49
N ILE A 188 -7.71 -19.41 -4.93
CA ILE A 188 -7.97 -20.83 -5.15
C ILE A 188 -7.11 -21.36 -6.30
N PHE A 189 -7.07 -20.62 -7.41
CA PHE A 189 -6.35 -21.05 -8.61
C PHE A 189 -4.84 -21.10 -8.43
N LEU A 190 -4.24 -20.08 -7.79
CA LEU A 190 -2.80 -20.02 -7.60
C LEU A 190 -2.29 -20.98 -6.54
N ASN A 191 -3.13 -21.34 -5.57
CA ASN A 191 -2.77 -22.16 -4.41
C ASN A 191 -1.45 -21.70 -3.75
N SER A 192 -1.26 -20.38 -3.66
CA SER A 192 -0.06 -19.76 -3.10
C SER A 192 -0.32 -19.34 -1.65
N PRO A 193 0.45 -19.88 -0.68
CA PRO A 193 0.40 -19.45 0.72
C PRO A 193 0.57 -17.94 0.86
N GLU A 194 1.56 -17.37 0.15
CA GLU A 194 1.86 -15.94 0.23
C GLU A 194 0.68 -15.10 -0.26
N TYR A 195 0.07 -15.49 -1.39
CA TYR A 195 -1.12 -14.80 -1.89
C TYR A 195 -2.28 -14.88 -0.91
N PHE A 196 -2.58 -16.06 -0.38
CA PHE A 196 -3.69 -16.26 0.54
C PHE A 196 -3.51 -15.43 1.82
N GLU A 197 -2.32 -15.42 2.42
CA GLU A 197 -2.06 -14.60 3.61
C GLU A 197 -2.29 -13.11 3.35
N LYS A 198 -1.82 -12.61 2.20
CA LYS A 198 -1.89 -11.19 1.83
C LYS A 198 -3.26 -10.77 1.33
N PHE A 199 -4.08 -11.70 0.82
CA PHE A 199 -5.46 -11.46 0.47
C PHE A 199 -6.28 -10.93 1.67
N GLY A 200 -5.93 -11.33 2.90
CA GLY A 200 -6.56 -10.79 4.12
C GLY A 200 -6.48 -9.27 4.25
N ILE A 201 -5.48 -8.62 3.65
CA ILE A 201 -5.34 -7.15 3.68
C ILE A 201 -6.53 -6.48 2.98
N ILE A 202 -6.93 -6.95 1.80
CA ILE A 202 -8.07 -6.35 1.08
C ILE A 202 -9.41 -6.68 1.76
N VAL A 203 -9.52 -7.87 2.34
CA VAL A 203 -10.69 -8.28 3.13
C VAL A 203 -10.86 -7.35 4.35
N GLY A 204 -9.77 -7.12 5.08
CA GLY A 204 -9.74 -6.20 6.21
C GLY A 204 -10.12 -4.77 5.83
N PHE A 205 -9.64 -4.29 4.68
CA PHE A 205 -10.02 -2.97 4.18
C PHE A 205 -11.51 -2.90 3.83
N VAL A 206 -12.05 -3.88 3.09
CA VAL A 206 -13.46 -3.89 2.66
C VAL A 206 -14.39 -3.86 3.86
N PHE A 207 -14.22 -4.79 4.80
CA PHE A 207 -15.08 -4.83 5.99
C PHE A 207 -14.84 -3.64 6.93
N GLY A 208 -13.58 -3.20 7.06
CA GLY A 208 -13.24 -2.02 7.83
C GLY A 208 -13.93 -0.77 7.28
N TYR A 209 -13.88 -0.55 5.97
CA TYR A 209 -14.52 0.61 5.34
C TYR A 209 -16.05 0.55 5.48
N MET A 210 -16.67 -0.63 5.31
CA MET A 210 -18.10 -0.81 5.53
C MET A 210 -18.52 -0.46 6.96
N VAL A 211 -17.75 -0.91 7.95
CA VAL A 211 -18.02 -0.60 9.37
C VAL A 211 -17.79 0.87 9.66
N GLU A 212 -16.71 1.43 9.12
CA GLU A 212 -16.36 2.82 9.33
C GLU A 212 -17.43 3.76 8.75
N ASP A 213 -17.86 3.55 7.51
CA ASP A 213 -18.82 4.46 6.85
C ASP A 213 -20.25 4.32 7.41
N ARG A 214 -20.67 3.10 7.80
CA ARG A 214 -22.02 2.85 8.33
C ARG A 214 -22.17 3.19 9.81
N PHE A 215 -21.21 2.80 10.65
CA PHE A 215 -21.36 2.83 12.11
C PHE A 215 -20.45 3.86 12.76
N VAL A 216 -19.15 3.86 12.41
CA VAL A 216 -18.18 4.74 13.08
C VAL A 216 -18.45 6.20 12.71
N LYS A 217 -18.56 6.51 11.41
CA LYS A 217 -18.75 7.87 10.88
C LYS A 217 -17.73 8.84 11.46
N PHE A 218 -16.46 8.48 11.39
CA PHE A 218 -15.36 9.38 11.72
C PHE A 218 -15.27 10.47 10.64
N ASN A 219 -14.82 11.67 11.00
CA ASN A 219 -14.62 12.78 10.09
C ASN A 219 -13.34 13.52 10.45
N THR A 220 -12.66 14.05 9.44
CA THR A 220 -11.54 14.96 9.60
C THR A 220 -12.01 16.42 9.54
N ASP A 221 -11.30 17.33 10.20
CA ASP A 221 -11.63 18.74 10.45
C ASP A 221 -12.12 19.58 9.24
N ASN A 222 -11.84 19.15 8.02
CA ASN A 222 -12.05 19.91 6.80
C ASN A 222 -13.49 19.91 6.23
N ASN A 223 -14.45 19.21 6.83
CA ASN A 223 -15.78 19.10 6.22
C ASN A 223 -16.81 20.16 6.65
N ASN A 224 -16.59 20.97 7.71
CA ASN A 224 -17.72 21.74 8.29
C ASN A 224 -17.45 23.12 8.93
N LYS A 225 -16.43 23.88 8.53
CA LYS A 225 -16.32 25.29 9.01
C LYS A 225 -16.00 26.27 7.88
N LYS A 226 -17.00 27.09 7.52
CA LYS A 226 -16.78 28.45 7.00
C LYS A 226 -15.80 29.12 7.98
N ILE A 227 -14.61 29.47 7.50
CA ILE A 227 -13.56 30.06 8.31
C ILE A 227 -14.01 31.48 8.68
N ASN A 228 -14.57 31.66 9.87
CA ASN A 228 -14.75 32.99 10.46
C ASN A 228 -13.38 33.46 10.95
N PHE A 229 -12.82 34.45 10.26
CA PHE A 229 -11.45 34.97 10.45
C PHE A 229 -11.20 35.71 11.78
N SER A 230 -12.16 35.73 12.70
CA SER A 230 -12.09 36.55 13.92
C SER A 230 -11.34 35.91 15.11
N ASN A 231 -10.96 34.62 15.08
CA ASN A 231 -10.40 33.94 16.26
C ASN A 231 -9.24 32.97 15.95
N LYS A 232 -8.22 33.45 15.23
CA LYS A 232 -7.16 32.64 14.59
C LYS A 232 -6.19 31.89 15.53
N ASN A 233 -5.96 32.36 16.77
CA ASN A 233 -4.84 31.84 17.57
C ASN A 233 -5.17 30.66 18.50
N LYS A 234 -6.41 30.51 18.97
CA LYS A 234 -6.82 29.39 19.86
C LYS A 234 -7.34 28.17 19.09
N GLY A 235 -7.99 28.39 17.94
CA GLY A 235 -8.57 27.31 17.13
C GLY A 235 -7.55 26.49 16.32
N SER A 236 -6.48 27.11 15.83
CA SER A 236 -5.45 26.44 15.01
C SER A 236 -4.57 25.46 15.82
N LYS A 237 -4.18 25.85 17.05
CA LYS A 237 -3.41 24.98 17.96
C LYS A 237 -4.16 23.68 18.30
N ASN A 238 -5.47 23.76 18.51
CA ASN A 238 -6.29 22.57 18.81
C ASN A 238 -6.39 21.61 17.62
N ILE A 239 -6.43 22.11 16.39
CA ILE A 239 -6.50 21.27 15.17
C ILE A 239 -5.20 20.48 14.98
N ILE A 240 -4.04 21.14 15.06
CA ILE A 240 -2.75 20.48 14.91
C ILE A 240 -2.55 19.45 16.02
N PHE A 241 -2.93 19.79 17.25
CA PHE A 241 -2.88 18.87 18.38
C PHE A 241 -3.74 17.63 18.14
N SER A 242 -5.01 17.78 17.73
CA SER A 242 -5.87 16.64 17.41
C SER A 242 -5.29 15.74 16.33
N ARG A 243 -4.68 16.31 15.29
CA ARG A 243 -4.03 15.53 14.21
C ARG A 243 -2.83 14.73 14.71
N ILE A 244 -1.98 15.34 15.54
CA ILE A 244 -0.83 14.65 16.14
C ILE A 244 -1.34 13.53 17.05
N CYS A 245 -2.33 13.80 17.90
CA CYS A 245 -2.94 12.80 18.77
C CYS A 245 -3.56 11.64 18.00
N ARG A 246 -4.33 11.89 16.93
CA ARG A 246 -4.89 10.82 16.07
C ARG A 246 -3.79 9.93 15.51
N PHE A 247 -2.74 10.53 14.96
CA PHE A 247 -1.64 9.77 14.39
C PHE A 247 -0.92 8.92 15.45
N LEU A 248 -0.56 9.50 16.59
CA LEU A 248 0.12 8.79 17.67
C LEU A 248 -0.73 7.67 18.25
N VAL A 249 -1.99 7.96 18.61
CA VAL A 249 -2.92 6.96 19.14
C VAL A 249 -3.17 5.84 18.11
N GLY A 250 -3.36 6.19 16.85
CA GLY A 250 -3.61 5.21 15.79
C GLY A 250 -2.41 4.28 15.56
N ILE A 251 -1.20 4.83 15.41
CA ILE A 251 0.02 4.02 15.21
C ILE A 251 0.31 3.15 16.43
N VAL A 252 0.23 3.70 17.64
CA VAL A 252 0.49 2.94 18.88
C VAL A 252 -0.49 1.79 19.02
N THR A 253 -1.79 2.04 18.84
CA THR A 253 -2.81 0.99 19.03
C THR A 253 -2.81 -0.06 17.92
N ILE A 254 -2.54 0.31 16.66
CA ILE A 254 -2.27 -0.68 15.60
C ILE A 254 -1.04 -1.52 15.94
N GLY A 255 0.04 -0.89 16.40
CA GLY A 255 1.27 -1.58 16.77
C GLY A 255 1.05 -2.58 17.90
N MET A 256 0.35 -2.16 18.96
CA MET A 256 -0.05 -3.03 20.06
C MET A 256 -0.90 -4.21 19.58
N LEU A 257 -1.89 -3.96 18.73
CA LEU A 257 -2.74 -5.01 18.15
C LEU A 257 -1.93 -6.00 17.32
N TYR A 258 -1.06 -5.51 16.43
CA TYR A 258 -0.21 -6.34 15.58
C TYR A 258 0.73 -7.23 16.41
N ILE A 259 1.41 -6.64 17.39
CA ILE A 259 2.31 -7.37 18.29
C ILE A 259 1.53 -8.39 19.11
N GLY A 260 0.37 -7.99 19.67
CA GLY A 260 -0.49 -8.87 20.45
C GLY A 260 -0.96 -10.10 19.68
N ILE A 261 -1.48 -9.92 18.46
CA ILE A 261 -1.90 -11.04 17.62
C ILE A 261 -0.71 -11.91 17.21
N LYS A 262 0.44 -11.29 16.88
CA LYS A 262 1.66 -12.05 16.51
C LYS A 262 2.14 -12.92 17.66
N LEU A 263 2.19 -12.39 18.88
CA LEU A 263 2.58 -13.13 20.08
C LEU A 263 1.57 -14.25 20.38
N PHE A 264 0.27 -13.98 20.24
CA PHE A 264 -0.78 -14.97 20.43
C PHE A 264 -0.66 -16.13 19.43
N ILE A 265 -0.46 -15.86 18.14
CA ILE A 265 -0.24 -16.88 17.12
C ILE A 265 1.02 -17.69 17.44
N SER A 266 2.12 -17.03 17.80
CA SER A 266 3.38 -17.70 18.16
C SER A 266 3.21 -18.63 19.36
N MET A 267 2.46 -18.21 20.38
CA MET A 267 2.13 -19.03 21.54
C MET A 267 1.31 -20.25 21.12
N LEU A 268 0.29 -20.06 20.27
CA LEU A 268 -0.62 -21.11 19.81
C LEU A 268 0.12 -22.18 18.98
N ILE A 269 1.06 -21.77 18.13
CA ILE A 269 1.94 -22.68 17.37
C ILE A 269 2.73 -23.58 18.32
N VAL A 270 3.36 -23.01 19.35
CA VAL A 270 4.15 -23.75 20.34
C VAL A 270 3.27 -24.67 21.18
N THR A 271 2.13 -24.18 21.69
CA THR A 271 1.24 -24.96 22.56
C THR A 271 0.58 -26.13 21.84
N LEU A 272 0.19 -25.96 20.58
CA LEU A 272 -0.48 -26.99 19.80
C LEU A 272 0.48 -27.83 18.94
N ASN A 273 1.79 -27.60 19.07
CA ASN A 273 2.85 -28.27 18.29
C ASN A 273 2.56 -28.27 16.77
N ILE A 274 2.09 -27.14 16.27
CA ILE A 274 1.75 -26.96 14.84
C ILE A 274 3.04 -26.81 14.06
N SER A 275 3.22 -27.58 12.98
CA SER A 275 4.39 -27.44 12.11
C SER A 275 4.35 -26.13 11.30
N ASP A 276 5.51 -25.55 11.04
CA ASP A 276 5.66 -24.21 10.44
C ASP A 276 5.05 -24.03 9.04
N SER A 277 4.70 -25.13 8.35
CA SER A 277 4.11 -25.13 7.00
C SER A 277 2.63 -25.51 6.95
N THR A 278 1.94 -25.58 8.09
CA THR A 278 0.53 -26.02 8.12
C THR A 278 -0.40 -24.95 7.54
N MET A 279 -1.46 -25.38 6.84
CA MET A 279 -2.59 -24.53 6.43
C MET A 279 -3.15 -23.67 7.58
N SER A 280 -3.06 -24.17 8.81
CA SER A 280 -3.44 -23.43 10.02
C SER A 280 -2.66 -22.13 10.20
N ILE A 281 -1.34 -22.12 9.95
CA ILE A 281 -0.49 -20.91 10.09
C ILE A 281 -0.83 -19.90 9.00
N ILE A 282 -1.00 -20.36 7.76
CA ILE A 282 -1.41 -19.54 6.62
C ILE A 282 -2.75 -18.86 6.93
N PHE A 283 -3.72 -19.61 7.45
CA PHE A 283 -5.02 -19.07 7.85
C PHE A 283 -4.91 -18.09 9.02
N MET A 284 -4.10 -18.39 10.05
CA MET A 284 -3.85 -17.47 11.16
C MET A 284 -3.22 -16.16 10.68
N ASN A 285 -2.28 -16.21 9.72
CA ASN A 285 -1.68 -15.03 9.11
C ASN A 285 -2.68 -14.22 8.27
N PHE A 286 -3.55 -14.88 7.52
CA PHE A 286 -4.69 -14.25 6.84
C PHE A 286 -5.59 -13.49 7.83
N ILE A 287 -5.98 -14.13 8.94
CA ILE A 287 -6.80 -13.51 9.99
C ILE A 287 -6.07 -12.31 10.61
N LYS A 288 -4.80 -12.46 10.96
CA LYS A 288 -3.97 -11.36 11.50
C LYS A 288 -3.97 -10.16 10.57
N ASN A 289 -3.67 -10.37 9.28
CA ASN A 289 -3.62 -9.29 8.29
C ASN A 289 -4.99 -8.61 8.13
N THR A 290 -6.07 -9.41 8.12
CA THR A 290 -7.46 -8.92 8.06
C THR A 290 -7.79 -8.04 9.26
N VAL A 291 -7.54 -8.52 10.48
CA VAL A 291 -7.88 -7.81 11.72
C VAL A 291 -7.06 -6.52 11.88
N VAL A 292 -5.77 -6.55 11.55
CA VAL A 292 -4.90 -5.37 11.65
C VAL A 292 -5.34 -4.26 10.69
N VAL A 293 -5.63 -4.61 9.42
CA VAL A 293 -6.11 -3.62 8.45
C VAL A 293 -7.53 -3.15 8.81
N PHE A 294 -8.43 -4.06 9.19
CA PHE A 294 -9.76 -3.70 9.68
C PHE A 294 -9.69 -2.68 10.81
N TYR A 295 -8.84 -2.92 11.81
CA TYR A 295 -8.66 -2.00 12.92
C TYR A 295 -8.11 -0.65 12.45
N GLY A 296 -7.13 -0.61 11.54
CA GLY A 296 -6.63 0.65 11.01
C GLY A 296 -7.68 1.47 10.25
N ILE A 297 -8.62 0.81 9.58
CA ILE A 297 -9.69 1.45 8.80
C ILE A 297 -10.92 1.78 9.66
N ALA A 298 -11.27 1.01 10.69
CA ALA A 298 -12.48 1.25 11.49
C ALA A 298 -12.19 1.46 12.98
N GLY A 299 -11.36 0.61 13.56
CA GLY A 299 -11.05 0.60 15.00
C GLY A 299 -10.36 1.87 15.48
N ALA A 300 -9.26 2.27 14.83
CA ALA A 300 -8.55 3.50 15.16
C ALA A 300 -9.44 4.75 14.99
N PRO A 301 -10.17 4.93 13.87
CA PRO A 301 -11.18 5.99 13.76
C PRO A 301 -12.26 5.97 14.84
N ALA A 302 -12.75 4.80 15.27
CA ALA A 302 -13.71 4.69 16.36
C ALA A 302 -13.11 5.16 17.70
N LEU A 303 -11.85 4.78 17.96
CA LEU A 303 -11.11 5.25 19.12
C LEU A 303 -10.90 6.77 19.08
N PHE A 304 -10.61 7.36 17.91
CA PHE A 304 -10.51 8.81 17.77
C PHE A 304 -11.81 9.51 18.17
N LYS A 305 -12.97 8.95 17.78
CA LYS A 305 -14.27 9.48 18.20
C LYS A 305 -14.47 9.37 19.71
N LEU A 306 -14.13 8.23 20.30
CA LEU A 306 -14.25 7.99 21.73
C LEU A 306 -13.41 9.00 22.55
N LEU A 307 -12.19 9.27 22.07
CA LEU A 307 -11.26 10.23 22.66
C LEU A 307 -11.58 11.70 22.29
N LYS A 308 -12.68 11.96 21.58
CA LYS A 308 -13.10 13.29 21.12
C LYS A 308 -12.01 14.01 20.29
N LEU A 309 -11.27 13.25 19.50
CA LEU A 309 -10.21 13.76 18.64
C LEU A 309 -10.71 14.21 17.27
N ASN A 310 -12.02 14.27 16.99
CA ASN A 310 -12.60 14.59 15.66
C ASN A 310 -12.57 16.07 15.27
#